data_AF-A0AAN8J1Q1-F1
#
_entry.id   AF-A0AAN8J1Q1-F1
#
_cell.length_a   1.000
_cell.length_b   1.000
_cell.length_c   1.000
_cell.angle_alpha   90.00
_cell.angle_beta   90.00
_cell.angle_gamma   90.00
#
_symmetry.space_group_name_H-M   'P 1'
#
loop_
_entity.id
_entity.type
_entity.pdbx_description
1 polymer ?
#
loop_
_entity_poly.entity_id
_entity_poly.type
_entity_poly.pdbx_seq_one_letter_code
_entity_poly.pdbx_strand_id
1 'polypeptide(L)'
;MMQFDLHPNGERTANCVVYEECGPSIGISSVTNVLSFGIGALTPTPEIRIFCLGTALSMSLTFVFQLILFGPVLAVAAGYEAPYRTDYNDDGTWRKKLNTCLETVVRVHCDIVSNKIIAVLILFALLVYWYFAISGVINMKSRLDAAKILPLDSPLHRSYSLLQDYVWDEHFTPKFYVDAPFDITDVTITNQFWDMLKELESIHNCRGPAYSYVWFRDFVQQINNTEEIYPYGVKTVLCTPLTTLADAFA
;
A
#
# COMPACT_ATOMS: atom_id res chain seq x y z
N MET A 1 37.13 -6.09 -24.18
CA MET A 1 37.98 -5.15 -24.93
C MET A 1 37.61 -5.31 -26.40
N MET A 2 36.65 -4.50 -26.88
CA MET A 2 36.25 -4.48 -28.29
C MET A 2 36.81 -3.20 -28.91
N GLN A 3 37.65 -3.36 -29.94
CA GLN A 3 38.15 -2.25 -30.75
C GLN A 3 37.06 -1.83 -31.73
N PHE A 4 36.66 -0.55 -31.64
CA PHE A 4 35.70 0.08 -32.54
C PHE A 4 36.45 0.89 -33.60
N ASP A 5 36.49 0.36 -34.83
CA ASP A 5 36.96 1.09 -36.01
C ASP A 5 35.87 2.07 -36.49
N LEU A 6 36.20 3.37 -36.54
CA LEU A 6 35.29 4.46 -36.89
C LEU A 6 35.69 5.08 -38.24
N HIS A 7 34.90 4.81 -39.28
CA HIS A 7 34.92 5.51 -40.57
C HIS A 7 34.09 6.82 -40.48
N PRO A 8 34.19 7.81 -41.40
CA PRO A 8 33.47 9.10 -41.28
C PRO A 8 31.93 9.00 -41.37
N ASN A 9 31.40 7.90 -41.91
CA ASN A 9 29.96 7.52 -41.82
C ASN A 9 29.62 6.80 -40.49
N GLY A 10 30.57 6.71 -39.57
CA GLY A 10 30.61 5.79 -38.43
C GLY A 10 30.03 6.33 -37.12
N GLU A 11 29.80 7.64 -37.00
CA GLU A 11 29.18 8.23 -35.80
C GLU A 11 27.71 7.83 -35.65
N ARG A 12 27.00 7.71 -36.77
CA ARG A 12 25.63 7.19 -36.80
C ARG A 12 25.57 5.71 -36.45
N THR A 13 26.56 4.92 -36.88
CA THR A 13 26.61 3.49 -36.56
C THR A 13 27.04 3.23 -35.12
N ALA A 14 27.95 4.03 -34.55
CA ALA A 14 28.37 3.88 -33.15
C ALA A 14 27.22 4.10 -32.17
N ASN A 15 26.42 5.15 -32.37
CA ASN A 15 25.25 5.40 -31.53
C ASN A 15 24.17 4.31 -31.68
N CYS A 16 24.04 3.75 -32.88
CA CYS A 16 23.14 2.63 -33.14
C CYS A 16 23.58 1.36 -32.39
N VAL A 17 24.88 1.06 -32.37
CA VAL A 17 25.43 -0.10 -31.65
C VAL A 17 25.25 0.04 -30.13
N VAL A 18 25.45 1.23 -29.57
CA VAL A 18 25.21 1.47 -28.13
C VAL A 18 23.74 1.20 -27.76
N TYR A 19 22.80 1.59 -28.62
CA TYR A 19 21.37 1.32 -28.42
C TYR A 19 21.01 -0.15 -28.61
N GLU A 20 21.67 -0.84 -29.54
CA GLU A 20 21.49 -2.27 -29.79
C GLU A 20 21.94 -3.09 -28.57
N GLU A 21 23.05 -2.73 -27.93
CA GLU A 21 23.56 -3.44 -26.76
C GLU A 21 22.87 -3.03 -25.44
N CYS A 22 22.64 -1.74 -25.20
CA CYS A 22 22.09 -1.24 -23.93
C CYS A 22 20.56 -1.18 -23.89
N GLY A 23 19.91 -1.03 -25.04
CA GLY A 23 18.46 -0.84 -25.17
C GLY A 23 17.63 -1.95 -24.51
N PRO A 24 17.95 -3.25 -24.71
CA PRO A 24 17.23 -4.35 -24.06
C PRO A 24 17.28 -4.29 -22.53
N SER A 25 18.43 -3.95 -21.94
CA SER A 25 18.58 -3.85 -20.47
C SER A 25 17.73 -2.73 -19.87
N ILE A 26 17.72 -1.57 -20.54
CA ILE A 26 16.89 -0.42 -20.15
C ILE A 26 15.40 -0.78 -20.29
N GLY A 27 15.03 -1.42 -21.40
CA GLY A 27 13.67 -1.88 -21.66
C GLY A 27 13.15 -2.85 -20.60
N ILE A 28 13.93 -3.89 -20.27
CA ILE A 28 13.55 -4.87 -19.24
C ILE A 28 13.32 -4.17 -17.91
N SER A 29 14.26 -3.34 -17.46
CA SER A 29 14.17 -2.64 -16.18
C SER A 29 12.96 -1.71 -16.11
N SER A 30 12.72 -0.91 -17.15
CA SER A 30 11.58 0.01 -17.22
C SER A 30 10.24 -0.73 -17.29
N VAL A 31 10.13 -1.77 -18.11
CA VAL A 31 8.90 -2.58 -18.23
C VAL A 31 8.58 -3.29 -16.92
N THR A 32 9.57 -3.91 -16.27
CA THR A 32 9.36 -4.56 -14.97
C THR A 32 8.91 -3.56 -13.89
N ASN A 33 9.45 -2.34 -13.88
CA ASN A 33 8.99 -1.31 -12.96
C ASN A 33 7.55 -0.89 -13.23
N VAL A 34 7.19 -0.62 -14.50
CA VAL A 34 5.82 -0.27 -14.89
C VAL A 34 4.84 -1.38 -14.51
N LEU A 35 5.18 -2.65 -14.76
CA LEU A 35 4.35 -3.79 -14.38
C LEU A 35 4.22 -3.94 -12.86
N SER A 36 5.30 -3.71 -12.10
CA SER A 36 5.28 -3.78 -10.64
C SER A 36 4.31 -2.74 -10.04
N PHE A 37 4.37 -1.50 -10.52
CA PHE A 37 3.40 -0.47 -10.14
C PHE A 37 1.99 -0.74 -10.70
N GLY A 38 1.89 -1.34 -11.88
CA GLY A 38 0.62 -1.78 -12.45
C GLY A 38 -0.09 -2.81 -11.57
N ILE A 39 0.63 -3.80 -11.04
CA ILE A 39 0.09 -4.76 -10.06
C ILE A 39 -0.30 -4.04 -8.77
N GLY A 40 0.50 -3.08 -8.31
CA GLY A 40 0.19 -2.23 -7.16
C GLY A 40 -1.13 -1.45 -7.31
N ALA A 41 -1.54 -1.11 -8.52
CA ALA A 41 -2.81 -0.43 -8.80
C ALA A 41 -4.05 -1.33 -8.59
N LEU A 42 -3.89 -2.65 -8.48
CA LEU A 42 -4.99 -3.59 -8.18
C LEU A 42 -5.33 -3.63 -6.68
N THR A 43 -4.57 -2.94 -5.83
CA THR A 43 -4.80 -2.90 -4.38
C THR A 43 -6.16 -2.26 -4.05
N PRO A 44 -6.96 -2.81 -3.10
CA PRO A 44 -8.29 -2.29 -2.78
C PRO A 44 -8.29 -0.90 -2.15
N THR A 45 -7.17 -0.46 -1.57
CA THR A 45 -7.01 0.86 -0.94
C THR A 45 -6.91 1.97 -2.00
N PRO A 46 -7.84 2.93 -2.05
CA PRO A 46 -7.93 3.92 -3.12
C PRO A 46 -6.70 4.84 -3.21
N GLU A 47 -6.08 5.18 -2.09
CA GLU A 47 -4.91 6.07 -2.03
C GLU A 47 -3.68 5.42 -2.68
N ILE A 48 -3.40 4.16 -2.35
CA ILE A 48 -2.29 3.39 -2.93
C ILE A 48 -2.51 3.20 -4.42
N ARG A 49 -3.75 2.90 -4.83
CA ARG A 49 -4.10 2.70 -6.24
C ARG A 49 -3.82 3.93 -7.10
N ILE A 50 -4.21 5.13 -6.67
CA ILE A 50 -3.96 6.37 -7.42
C ILE A 50 -2.47 6.66 -7.49
N PHE A 51 -1.74 6.46 -6.38
CA PHE A 51 -0.29 6.61 -6.33
C PHE A 51 0.43 5.66 -7.31
N CYS A 52 0.07 4.37 -7.29
CA CYS A 52 0.64 3.36 -8.17
C CYS A 52 0.31 3.63 -9.65
N LEU A 53 -0.92 4.05 -9.96
CA LEU A 53 -1.33 4.40 -11.33
C LEU A 53 -0.56 5.61 -11.86
N GLY A 54 -0.44 6.68 -11.06
CA GLY A 54 0.35 7.86 -11.42
C GLY A 54 1.83 7.53 -11.64
N THR A 55 2.40 6.68 -10.78
CA THR A 55 3.80 6.25 -10.91
C THR A 55 4.02 5.37 -12.14
N ALA A 56 3.12 4.41 -12.41
CA ALA A 56 3.20 3.56 -13.60
C ALA A 56 3.11 4.39 -14.90
N LEU A 57 2.21 5.37 -14.95
CA LEU A 57 2.08 6.28 -16.10
C LEU A 57 3.33 7.15 -16.27
N SER A 58 3.82 7.74 -15.18
CA SER A 58 5.04 8.55 -15.19
C SER A 58 6.24 7.75 -15.69
N MET A 59 6.49 6.56 -15.15
CA MET A 59 7.58 5.68 -15.58
C MET A 59 7.43 5.23 -17.03
N SER A 60 6.20 4.98 -17.49
CA SER A 60 5.92 4.64 -18.90
C SER A 60 6.29 5.79 -19.84
N LEU A 61 5.89 7.02 -19.49
CA LEU A 61 6.24 8.22 -20.26
C LEU A 61 7.75 8.49 -20.23
N THR A 62 8.39 8.34 -19.07
CA THR A 62 9.85 8.45 -18.95
C THR A 62 10.56 7.44 -19.84
N PHE A 63 10.07 6.20 -19.94
CA PHE A 63 10.65 5.19 -20.83
C PHE A 63 10.51 5.58 -22.31
N VAL A 64 9.32 6.01 -22.74
CA VAL A 64 9.08 6.47 -24.12
C VAL A 64 9.96 7.68 -24.46
N PHE A 65 10.04 8.66 -23.57
CA PHE A 65 10.89 9.83 -23.77
C PHE A 65 12.37 9.49 -23.73
N GLN A 66 12.80 8.55 -22.88
CA GLN A 66 14.17 8.07 -22.86
C GLN A 66 14.55 7.44 -24.22
N LEU A 67 13.69 6.61 -24.82
CA LEU A 67 14.00 6.02 -26.13
C LEU A 67 14.07 7.06 -27.24
N ILE A 68 13.16 8.05 -27.25
CA ILE A 68 13.05 9.05 -28.32
C ILE A 68 14.07 10.18 -28.20
N LEU A 69 14.29 10.72 -27.00
CA LEU A 69 15.11 11.92 -26.78
C LEU A 69 16.59 11.60 -26.56
N PHE A 70 16.93 10.46 -25.97
CA PHE A 70 18.32 10.14 -25.64
C PHE A 70 19.19 9.93 -26.89
N GLY A 71 18.62 9.38 -27.97
CA GLY A 71 19.35 9.10 -29.22
C GLY A 71 19.80 10.38 -29.95
N PRO A 72 18.89 11.32 -30.23
CA PRO A 72 19.26 12.64 -30.77
C PRO A 72 20.24 13.39 -29.89
N VAL A 73 20.06 13.38 -28.56
CA VAL A 73 20.98 14.04 -27.62
C VAL A 73 22.38 13.43 -27.67
N LEU A 74 22.48 12.09 -27.69
CA LEU A 74 23.76 11.40 -27.87
C LEU A 74 24.41 11.70 -29.23
N ALA A 75 23.63 11.75 -30.30
CA ALA A 75 24.15 12.07 -31.63
C ALA A 75 24.70 13.50 -31.71
N VAL A 76 24.01 14.46 -31.11
CA VAL A 76 24.47 15.85 -31.03
C VAL A 76 25.72 15.94 -30.14
N ALA A 77 25.72 15.32 -28.96
CA ALA A 77 26.86 15.32 -28.05
C ALA A 77 28.10 14.68 -28.68
N ALA A 78 27.94 13.54 -29.36
CA ALA A 78 29.02 12.87 -30.08
C ALA A 78 29.58 13.74 -31.22
N GLY A 79 28.72 14.45 -31.95
CA GLY A 79 29.14 15.38 -33.00
C GLY A 79 29.95 16.57 -32.49
N TYR A 80 29.65 17.06 -31.27
CA TYR A 80 30.48 18.08 -30.61
C TYR A 80 31.83 17.54 -30.11
N GLU A 81 31.90 16.25 -29.79
CA GLU A 81 33.12 15.59 -29.28
C GLU A 81 34.03 15.08 -30.42
N ALA A 82 33.48 14.85 -31.62
CA ALA A 82 34.19 14.41 -32.82
C ALA A 82 35.42 15.24 -33.23
N PRO A 83 35.38 16.59 -33.30
CA PRO A 83 36.55 17.39 -33.69
C PRO A 83 37.69 17.37 -32.65
N TYR A 84 37.41 16.99 -31.39
CA TYR A 84 38.43 16.82 -30.34
C TYR A 84 39.13 15.45 -30.40
N ARG A 85 38.73 14.57 -31.31
CA ARG A 85 39.26 13.20 -31.44
C ARG A 85 40.54 13.09 -32.30
N THR A 86 40.83 14.07 -33.15
CA THR A 86 42.03 14.06 -34.02
C THR A 86 43.26 14.74 -33.43
N ASP A 87 43.12 15.51 -32.35
CA ASP A 87 44.25 16.13 -31.61
C ASP A 87 44.71 15.26 -30.41
N TYR A 88 44.44 13.96 -30.50
CA TYR A 88 44.43 12.99 -29.40
C TYR A 88 45.83 12.38 -29.16
N ASN A 89 46.79 13.23 -28.80
CA ASN A 89 47.93 12.82 -27.98
C ASN A 89 47.90 13.44 -26.58
N ASP A 90 46.96 14.36 -26.31
CA ASP A 90 46.71 14.94 -24.98
C ASP A 90 45.21 14.95 -24.65
N ASP A 91 44.61 13.77 -24.63
CA ASP A 91 43.32 13.56 -24.01
C ASP A 91 43.43 13.80 -22.51
N GLY A 92 42.89 14.96 -22.10
CA GLY A 92 43.01 15.54 -20.77
C GLY A 92 43.26 14.51 -19.68
N THR A 93 44.41 14.62 -19.03
CA THR A 93 45.01 13.64 -18.09
C THR A 93 44.00 13.05 -17.10
N TRP A 94 42.94 13.79 -16.77
CA TRP A 94 41.85 13.40 -15.89
C TRP A 94 40.92 12.31 -16.45
N ARG A 95 40.58 12.29 -17.76
CA ARG A 95 39.69 11.27 -18.35
C ARG A 95 40.37 9.91 -18.41
N LYS A 96 41.63 9.88 -18.84
CA LYS A 96 42.48 8.69 -18.77
C LYS A 96 42.63 8.20 -17.34
N LYS A 97 43.00 9.09 -16.41
CA LYS A 97 43.09 8.74 -14.97
C LYS A 97 41.77 8.20 -14.43
N LEU A 98 40.64 8.78 -14.80
CA LEU A 98 39.31 8.32 -14.38
C LEU A 98 39.01 6.93 -14.94
N ASN A 99 39.22 6.70 -16.23
CA ASN A 99 38.95 5.40 -16.83
C ASN A 99 39.87 4.32 -16.27
N THR A 100 41.18 4.61 -16.11
CA THR A 100 42.12 3.69 -15.46
C THR A 100 41.73 3.43 -14.00
N CYS A 101 41.27 4.44 -13.26
CA CYS A 101 40.76 4.27 -11.90
C CYS A 101 39.52 3.38 -11.88
N LEU A 102 38.51 3.66 -12.71
CA LEU A 102 37.28 2.87 -12.82
C LEU A 102 37.57 1.42 -13.19
N GLU A 103 38.39 1.18 -14.20
CA GLU A 103 38.80 -0.17 -14.59
C GLU A 103 39.56 -0.89 -13.47
N THR A 104 40.39 -0.17 -12.71
CA THR A 104 41.09 -0.75 -11.56
C THR A 104 40.10 -1.11 -10.46
N VAL A 105 39.13 -0.24 -10.15
CA VAL A 105 38.08 -0.51 -9.16
C VAL A 105 37.23 -1.70 -9.57
N VAL A 106 36.78 -1.76 -10.82
CA VAL A 106 35.99 -2.89 -11.34
C VAL A 106 36.79 -4.18 -11.27
N ARG A 107 38.07 -4.17 -11.68
CA ARG A 107 38.93 -5.35 -11.59
C ARG A 107 39.12 -5.82 -10.15
N VAL A 108 39.46 -4.91 -9.24
CA VAL A 108 39.61 -5.23 -7.81
C VAL A 108 38.30 -5.80 -7.25
N HIS A 109 37.16 -5.22 -7.60
CA HIS A 109 35.85 -5.76 -7.19
C HIS A 109 35.60 -7.16 -7.74
N CYS A 110 35.86 -7.39 -9.02
CA CYS A 110 35.74 -8.71 -9.65
C CYS A 110 36.67 -9.73 -9.00
N ASP A 111 37.92 -9.37 -8.70
CA ASP A 111 38.89 -10.27 -8.05
C ASP A 111 38.46 -10.63 -6.62
N ILE A 112 37.91 -9.66 -5.88
CA ILE A 112 37.35 -9.87 -4.55
C ILE A 112 36.14 -10.82 -4.61
N VAL A 113 35.18 -10.56 -5.50
CA VAL A 113 33.93 -11.34 -5.58
C VAL A 113 34.16 -12.73 -6.18
N SER A 114 35.12 -12.87 -7.11
CA SER A 114 35.49 -14.15 -7.74
C SER A 114 36.14 -15.14 -6.76
N ASN A 115 36.70 -14.65 -5.65
CA ASN A 115 37.28 -15.51 -4.63
C ASN A 115 36.19 -16.35 -3.94
N LYS A 116 36.29 -17.69 -4.08
CA LYS A 116 35.34 -18.67 -3.52
C LYS A 116 35.11 -18.50 -2.02
N ILE A 117 36.15 -18.15 -1.25
CA ILE A 117 36.03 -17.95 0.21
C ILE A 117 35.13 -16.74 0.49
N ILE A 118 35.35 -15.64 -0.23
CA ILE A 118 34.59 -14.40 -0.08
C ILE A 118 33.14 -14.63 -0.54
N ALA A 119 32.92 -15.35 -1.64
CA ALA A 119 31.58 -15.72 -2.09
C ALA A 119 30.81 -16.54 -1.03
N VAL A 120 31.46 -17.50 -0.38
CA VAL A 120 30.86 -18.28 0.73
C VAL A 120 30.55 -17.38 1.93
N LEU A 121 31.44 -16.44 2.28
CA LEU A 121 31.21 -15.47 3.36
C LEU A 121 30.03 -14.54 3.06
N ILE A 122 29.92 -14.02 1.83
CA ILE A 122 28.79 -13.19 1.39
C ILE A 122 27.48 -13.98 1.46
N LEU A 123 27.49 -15.23 1.00
CA LEU A 123 26.32 -16.10 1.07
C LEU A 123 25.91 -16.36 2.53
N PHE A 124 26.86 -16.64 3.41
CA PHE A 124 26.59 -16.79 4.84
C PHE A 124 26.00 -15.50 5.44
N ALA A 125 26.59 -14.34 5.14
CA ALA A 125 26.07 -13.05 5.61
C ALA A 125 24.65 -12.77 5.09
N LEU A 126 24.34 -13.15 3.84
CA LEU A 126 23.00 -13.03 3.27
C LEU A 126 22.00 -13.93 4.00
N LEU A 127 22.38 -15.16 4.36
CA LEU A 127 21.52 -16.07 5.13
C LEU A 127 21.23 -15.51 6.53
N VAL A 128 22.25 -14.94 7.20
CA VAL A 128 22.07 -14.26 8.49
C VAL A 128 21.14 -13.06 8.34
N TYR A 129 21.33 -12.25 7.29
CA TYR A 129 20.46 -11.11 6.99
C TYR A 129 19.00 -11.55 6.78
N TRP A 130 18.77 -12.61 6.00
CA TRP A 130 17.42 -13.15 5.78
C TRP A 130 16.79 -13.70 7.06
N TYR A 131 17.57 -14.37 7.91
CA TYR A 131 17.09 -14.82 9.22
C TYR A 131 16.56 -13.64 10.05
N PHE A 132 17.32 -12.56 10.17
CA PHE A 132 16.88 -11.37 10.90
C PHE A 132 15.71 -10.66 10.23
N ALA A 133 15.70 -10.56 8.90
CA ALA A 133 14.60 -9.94 8.16
C ALA A 133 13.29 -10.70 8.36
N ILE A 134 13.30 -12.04 8.22
CA ILE A 134 12.12 -12.88 8.43
C ILE A 134 11.65 -12.81 9.90
N SER A 135 12.57 -12.89 10.85
CA SER A 135 12.25 -12.71 12.27
C SER A 135 11.64 -11.33 12.54
N GLY A 136 12.13 -10.27 11.89
CA GLY A 136 11.58 -8.92 11.99
C GLY A 136 10.15 -8.83 11.43
N VAL A 137 9.92 -9.43 10.27
CA VAL A 137 8.58 -9.46 9.64
C VAL A 137 7.57 -10.23 10.49
N ILE A 138 7.95 -11.39 11.05
CA ILE A 138 7.06 -12.19 11.90
C ILE A 138 6.68 -11.44 13.19
N ASN A 139 7.61 -10.69 13.78
CA ASN A 139 7.39 -9.94 15.01
C ASN A 139 6.76 -8.55 14.79
N MET A 140 6.54 -8.13 13.54
CA MET A 140 6.01 -6.81 13.23
C MET A 140 4.52 -6.71 13.57
N LYS A 141 4.19 -5.90 14.57
CA LYS A 141 2.79 -5.58 14.90
C LYS A 141 2.19 -4.65 13.84
N SER A 142 1.20 -5.14 13.09
CA SER A 142 0.52 -4.38 12.04
C SER A 142 -0.51 -3.40 12.60
N ARG A 143 -0.07 -2.35 13.31
CA ARG A 143 -0.94 -1.28 13.81
C ARG A 143 -0.58 0.04 13.14
N LEU A 144 -1.54 0.63 12.43
CA LEU A 144 -1.43 1.98 11.91
C LEU A 144 -1.76 2.95 13.05
N ASP A 145 -0.72 3.49 13.68
CA ASP A 145 -0.85 4.47 14.73
C ASP A 145 -1.03 5.86 14.11
N ALA A 146 -2.22 6.45 14.23
CA ALA A 146 -2.50 7.76 13.65
C ALA A 146 -1.67 8.86 14.29
N ALA A 147 -1.14 8.66 15.51
CA ALA A 147 -0.21 9.58 16.15
C ALA A 147 1.07 9.79 15.31
N LYS A 148 1.48 8.78 14.52
CA LYS A 148 2.67 8.85 13.66
C LYS A 148 2.45 9.67 12.38
N ILE A 149 1.20 9.93 12.00
CA ILE A 149 0.85 10.76 10.85
C ILE A 149 0.88 12.24 11.25
N LEU A 150 0.67 12.53 12.53
CA LEU A 150 0.69 13.90 13.05
C LEU A 150 2.13 14.44 13.12
N PRO A 151 2.33 15.74 12.87
CA PRO A 151 3.59 16.41 13.20
C PRO A 151 3.94 16.20 14.67
N LEU A 152 5.23 15.99 14.97
CA LEU A 152 5.73 15.70 16.33
C LEU A 152 5.35 16.78 17.35
N ASP A 153 5.35 18.06 16.94
CA ASP A 153 5.02 19.19 17.80
C ASP A 153 3.53 19.56 17.82
N SER A 154 2.67 18.71 17.26
CA SER A 154 1.24 19.00 17.18
C SER A 154 0.57 18.91 18.56
N PRO A 155 -0.20 19.94 18.99
CA PRO A 155 -0.97 19.87 20.24
C PRO A 155 -2.01 18.74 20.23
N LEU A 156 -2.37 18.24 19.03
CA LEU A 156 -3.28 17.10 18.86
C LEU A 156 -2.72 15.79 19.41
N HIS A 157 -1.40 15.67 19.57
CA HIS A 157 -0.80 14.45 20.11
C HIS A 157 -1.29 14.17 21.54
N ARG A 158 -1.42 15.22 22.37
CA ARG A 158 -1.95 15.10 23.74
C ARG A 158 -3.43 14.71 23.76
N SER A 159 -4.24 15.31 22.89
CA SER A 159 -5.66 14.97 22.80
C SER A 159 -5.85 13.55 22.30
N TYR A 160 -5.04 13.12 21.33
CA TYR A 160 -5.08 11.78 20.77
C TYR A 160 -4.66 10.71 21.79
N SER A 161 -3.60 10.94 22.56
CA SER A 161 -3.18 10.00 23.61
C SER A 161 -4.26 9.83 24.68
N LEU A 162 -4.91 10.92 25.10
CA LEU A 162 -6.04 10.84 26.05
C LEU A 162 -7.23 10.07 25.46
N LEU A 163 -7.53 10.27 24.18
CA LEU A 163 -8.61 9.56 23.51
C LEU A 163 -8.30 8.05 23.40
N GLN A 164 -7.07 7.70 23.02
CA GLN A 164 -6.67 6.31 22.81
C GLN A 164 -6.53 5.54 24.13
N ASP A 165 -5.89 6.15 25.14
CA ASP A 165 -5.58 5.47 26.40
C ASP A 165 -6.76 5.43 27.37
N TYR A 166 -7.73 6.36 27.27
CA TYR A 166 -8.88 6.42 28.18
C TYR A 166 -10.22 6.18 27.48
N VAL A 167 -10.49 6.85 26.35
CA VAL A 167 -11.83 6.81 25.75
C VAL A 167 -12.04 5.53 24.96
N TRP A 168 -11.12 5.17 24.07
CA TRP A 168 -11.28 3.98 23.23
C TRP A 168 -11.06 2.66 23.96
N ASP A 169 -10.29 2.66 25.06
CA ASP A 169 -10.13 1.47 25.90
C ASP A 169 -11.40 1.16 26.70
N GLU A 170 -12.09 2.20 27.20
CA GLU A 170 -13.26 2.06 28.07
C GLU A 170 -14.61 2.13 27.35
N HIS A 171 -14.69 2.87 26.24
CA HIS A 171 -15.95 3.21 25.58
C HIS A 171 -15.83 3.25 24.05
N PHE A 172 -16.19 2.12 23.44
CA PHE A 172 -16.45 2.02 22.00
C PHE A 172 -17.92 1.64 21.79
N THR A 173 -18.67 2.47 21.06
CA THR A 173 -20.09 2.21 20.77
C THR A 173 -20.24 1.71 19.33
N PRO A 174 -20.23 0.38 19.09
CA PRO A 174 -20.51 -0.17 17.77
C PRO A 174 -21.96 0.11 17.39
N LYS A 175 -22.20 0.42 16.12
CA LYS A 175 -23.54 0.61 15.56
C LYS A 175 -23.83 -0.54 14.61
N PHE A 176 -24.92 -1.26 14.86
CA PHE A 176 -25.38 -2.35 14.02
C PHE A 176 -26.58 -1.88 13.20
N TYR A 177 -26.52 -2.11 11.90
CA TYR A 177 -27.60 -1.78 10.97
C TYR A 177 -28.17 -3.09 10.42
N VAL A 178 -29.48 -3.24 10.53
CA VAL A 178 -30.21 -4.38 9.97
C VAL A 178 -30.80 -3.94 8.64
N ASP A 179 -30.25 -4.48 7.54
CA ASP A 179 -30.68 -4.13 6.18
C ASP A 179 -31.89 -4.96 5.70
N ALA A 180 -32.16 -6.09 6.36
CA ALA A 180 -33.27 -6.96 6.01
C ALA A 180 -34.64 -6.29 6.29
N PRO A 181 -35.66 -6.53 5.45
CA PRO A 181 -37.01 -6.03 5.70
C PRO A 181 -37.52 -6.62 7.02
N PHE A 182 -37.72 -5.75 8.00
CA PHE A 182 -38.11 -6.15 9.35
C PHE A 182 -39.63 -6.03 9.50
N ASP A 183 -40.33 -7.16 9.32
CA ASP A 183 -41.75 -7.24 9.62
C ASP A 183 -41.96 -7.54 11.11
N ILE A 184 -42.44 -6.52 11.83
CA ILE A 184 -42.70 -6.58 13.27
C ILE A 184 -43.86 -7.57 13.58
N THR A 185 -44.72 -7.87 12.59
CA THR A 185 -45.85 -8.79 12.77
C THR A 185 -45.42 -10.25 12.71
N ASP A 186 -44.27 -10.56 12.12
CA ASP A 186 -43.74 -11.92 12.07
C ASP A 186 -42.95 -12.25 13.34
N VAL A 187 -43.50 -13.18 14.10
CA VAL A 187 -42.91 -13.70 15.34
C VAL A 187 -41.57 -14.37 15.08
N THR A 188 -41.39 -14.99 13.91
CA THR A 188 -40.16 -15.70 13.54
C THR A 188 -39.00 -14.72 13.40
N ILE A 189 -39.22 -13.63 12.64
CA ILE A 189 -38.23 -12.59 12.39
C ILE A 189 -37.92 -11.84 13.68
N THR A 190 -38.95 -11.53 14.48
CA THR A 190 -38.80 -10.85 15.76
C THR A 190 -37.98 -11.67 16.76
N ASN A 191 -38.23 -12.99 16.85
CA ASN A 191 -37.43 -13.87 17.71
C ASN A 191 -35.96 -13.97 17.23
N GLN A 192 -35.72 -14.04 15.92
CA GLN A 192 -34.36 -14.03 15.36
C GLN A 192 -33.62 -12.72 15.70
N PHE A 193 -34.31 -11.58 15.69
CA PHE A 193 -33.74 -10.31 16.11
C PHE A 193 -33.35 -10.32 17.59
N TRP A 194 -34.20 -10.85 18.46
CA TRP A 194 -33.88 -10.97 19.89
C TRP A 194 -32.69 -11.89 20.15
N ASP A 195 -32.60 -13.01 19.44
CA ASP A 195 -31.47 -13.92 19.55
C ASP A 195 -30.17 -13.27 19.09
N MET A 196 -30.19 -12.54 17.97
CA MET A 196 -29.05 -11.77 17.48
C MET A 196 -28.63 -10.68 18.48
N LEU A 197 -29.58 -9.93 19.03
CA LEU A 197 -29.30 -8.88 20.01
C LEU A 197 -28.69 -9.46 21.29
N LYS A 198 -29.24 -10.56 21.79
CA LYS A 198 -28.74 -11.28 22.96
C LYS A 198 -27.32 -11.79 22.74
N GLU A 199 -27.02 -12.33 21.56
CA GLU A 199 -25.67 -12.76 21.19
C GLU A 199 -24.70 -11.57 21.23
N LEU A 200 -25.05 -10.45 20.58
CA LEU A 200 -24.24 -9.23 20.55
C LEU A 200 -23.97 -8.65 21.95
N GLU A 201 -24.98 -8.63 22.81
CA GLU A 201 -24.88 -8.10 24.18
C GLU A 201 -24.11 -9.04 25.12
N SER A 202 -24.00 -10.32 24.77
CA SER A 202 -23.25 -11.33 25.53
C SER A 202 -21.76 -11.44 25.17
N ILE A 203 -21.31 -10.71 24.14
CA ILE A 203 -19.91 -10.71 23.70
C ILE A 203 -18.98 -10.29 24.84
N HIS A 204 -17.81 -10.93 24.94
CA HIS A 204 -16.77 -10.57 25.91
C HIS A 204 -16.40 -9.07 25.83
N ASN A 205 -16.31 -8.40 26.98
CA ASN A 205 -16.14 -6.95 27.14
C ASN A 205 -17.36 -6.08 26.76
N CYS A 206 -18.49 -6.66 26.38
CA CYS A 206 -19.73 -5.89 26.26
C CYS A 206 -20.28 -5.57 27.67
N ARG A 207 -20.81 -4.36 27.86
CA ARG A 207 -21.42 -3.95 29.15
C ARG A 207 -22.82 -4.55 29.37
N GLY A 208 -23.34 -5.28 28.39
CA GLY A 208 -24.63 -5.98 28.46
C GLY A 208 -25.85 -5.11 28.09
N PRO A 209 -27.07 -5.65 28.29
CA PRO A 209 -28.32 -5.06 27.80
C PRO A 209 -28.67 -3.68 28.39
N ALA A 210 -28.20 -3.38 29.61
CA ALA A 210 -28.48 -2.11 30.27
C ALA A 210 -27.80 -0.90 29.58
N TYR A 211 -26.77 -1.15 28.78
CA TYR A 211 -25.98 -0.12 28.08
C TYR A 211 -26.20 -0.14 26.56
N SER A 212 -27.09 -0.99 26.06
CA SER A 212 -27.49 -1.01 24.66
C SER A 212 -28.67 -0.07 24.42
N TYR A 213 -28.62 0.69 23.33
CA TYR A 213 -29.72 1.54 22.90
C TYR A 213 -30.45 0.87 21.75
N VAL A 214 -31.63 0.31 22.01
CA VAL A 214 -32.44 -0.42 21.04
C VAL A 214 -33.87 0.09 21.07
N TRP A 215 -34.21 0.96 20.10
CA TRP A 215 -35.55 1.57 20.01
C TRP A 215 -36.68 0.54 19.97
N PHE A 216 -36.44 -0.61 19.34
CA PHE A 216 -37.44 -1.66 19.18
C PHE A 216 -37.79 -2.34 20.52
N ARG A 217 -36.81 -2.45 21.43
CA ARG A 217 -37.03 -2.96 22.79
C ARG A 217 -37.95 -2.04 23.57
N ASP A 218 -37.66 -0.75 23.56
CA ASP A 218 -38.46 0.25 24.26
C ASP A 218 -39.90 0.30 23.71
N PHE A 219 -40.05 0.20 22.39
CA PHE A 219 -41.35 0.15 21.72
C PHE A 219 -42.19 -1.06 22.15
N VAL A 220 -41.61 -2.26 22.15
CA VAL A 220 -42.33 -3.49 22.54
C VAL A 220 -42.67 -3.51 24.02
N GLN A 221 -41.75 -3.05 24.89
CA GLN A 221 -41.99 -2.92 26.33
C GLN A 221 -43.16 -1.97 26.63
N GLN A 222 -43.24 -0.85 25.90
CA GLN A 222 -44.33 0.12 26.05
C GLN A 222 -45.69 -0.43 25.61
N ILE A 223 -45.75 -1.18 24.50
CA ILE A 223 -47.02 -1.75 24.00
C ILE A 223 -47.53 -2.89 24.89
N ASN A 224 -46.63 -3.76 25.34
CA ASN A 224 -47.03 -4.93 26.12
C ASN A 224 -47.14 -4.67 27.62
N ASN A 225 -46.72 -3.48 28.09
CA ASN A 225 -46.57 -3.17 29.51
C ASN A 225 -45.70 -4.23 30.23
N THR A 226 -44.57 -4.59 29.64
CA THR A 226 -43.64 -5.61 30.16
C THR A 226 -42.24 -5.02 30.34
N GLU A 227 -41.55 -5.41 31.42
CA GLU A 227 -40.13 -5.06 31.67
C GLU A 227 -39.14 -6.13 31.16
N GLU A 228 -39.60 -7.05 30.30
CA GLU A 228 -38.73 -8.10 29.76
C GLU A 228 -37.65 -7.53 28.84
N ILE A 229 -36.40 -7.94 29.06
CA ILE A 229 -35.24 -7.48 28.29
C ILE A 229 -35.30 -8.02 26.84
N TYR A 230 -35.74 -9.28 26.68
CA TYR A 230 -35.93 -9.95 25.40
C TYR A 230 -37.34 -10.54 25.33
N PRO A 231 -38.33 -9.78 24.85
CA PRO A 231 -39.71 -10.23 24.82
C PRO A 231 -39.93 -11.20 23.65
N TYR A 232 -39.79 -12.49 23.92
CA TYR A 232 -40.00 -13.56 22.94
C TYR A 232 -41.50 -13.83 22.72
N GLY A 233 -41.88 -14.15 21.48
CA GLY A 233 -43.23 -14.63 21.18
C GLY A 233 -44.33 -13.56 21.35
N VAL A 234 -43.97 -12.28 21.27
CA VAL A 234 -44.94 -11.18 21.31
C VAL A 234 -45.89 -11.29 20.13
N LYS A 235 -47.15 -11.65 20.41
CA LYS A 235 -48.24 -11.36 19.50
C LYS A 235 -48.49 -9.87 19.59
N THR A 236 -47.91 -9.10 18.67
CA THR A 236 -48.24 -7.68 18.56
C THR A 236 -49.75 -7.51 18.55
N VAL A 237 -50.26 -6.69 19.47
CA VAL A 237 -51.67 -6.26 19.58
C VAL A 237 -52.13 -5.48 18.33
N LEU A 238 -51.25 -5.30 17.32
CA LEU A 238 -51.54 -4.76 15.99
C LEU A 238 -52.60 -5.52 15.17
N CYS A 239 -53.04 -6.72 15.59
CA CYS A 239 -54.23 -7.36 15.03
C CYS A 239 -55.56 -6.81 15.58
N THR A 240 -55.54 -5.93 16.58
CA THR A 240 -56.71 -5.13 16.92
C THR A 240 -56.81 -3.95 15.96
N PRO A 241 -58.02 -3.65 15.44
CA PRO A 241 -58.18 -2.62 14.42
C PRO A 241 -57.62 -1.28 14.91
N LEU A 242 -56.97 -0.56 13.99
CA LEU A 242 -56.35 0.77 14.09
C LEU A 242 -57.20 1.86 14.78
N THR A 243 -58.46 1.57 15.11
CA THR A 243 -59.39 2.46 15.80
C THR A 243 -59.03 2.70 17.27
N THR A 244 -58.22 1.84 17.91
CA THR A 244 -57.89 1.98 19.34
C THR A 244 -56.57 2.70 19.62
N LEU A 245 -55.67 2.83 18.63
CA LEU A 245 -54.42 3.58 18.79
C LEU A 245 -54.63 5.11 18.75
N ALA A 246 -55.70 5.60 18.13
CA ALA A 246 -56.05 7.01 18.16
C ALA A 246 -56.47 7.50 19.57
N ASP A 247 -57.05 6.61 20.38
CA ASP A 247 -57.51 6.94 21.74
C ASP A 247 -56.39 6.86 22.80
N ALA A 248 -55.26 6.24 22.48
CA ALA A 248 -54.12 6.11 23.40
C ALA A 248 -53.10 7.26 23.29
N PHE A 249 -53.24 8.12 22.27
CA PHE A 249 -52.39 9.30 22.03
C PHE A 249 -53.13 10.64 22.21
N ALA A 250 -54.35 10.63 22.77
CA ALA A 250 -55.10 11.81 23.19
C ALA A 250 -55.07 11.96 24.72
#